data_AF-A0A924WB33-F1
#
_entry.id   AF-A0A924WB33-F1
#
_cell.length_a   1.000
_cell.length_b   1.000
_cell.length_c   1.000
_cell.angle_alpha   90.00
_cell.angle_beta   90.00
_cell.angle_gamma   90.00
#
_symmetry.space_group_name_H-M   'P 1'
#
loop_
_entity.id
_entity.type
_entity.pdbx_description
1 polymer ?
#
loop_
_entity_poly.entity_id
_entity_poly.type
_entity_poly.pdbx_seq_one_letter_code
_entity_poly.pdbx_strand_id
1 'polypeptide(L)'
;MENNFMLTDDLLWDYADGFLEGDEKLRVDAYLRQHPEQQARLEAIMAEKRAFSGLTLEKPNAGFAQQVIAAWAAEQAPAKALQPLKAKGHDWILWGIAAAFGLMIAVPFLMAPTAAPAEFAFRVPEEYIPQIQVPTFDWVGFISSAWLRNTVLLTMAFMGLKILDKYLQVRNVRLSGH
;
A
#
# COMPACT_ATOMS: atom_id res chain seq x y z
N MET A 1 35.44 -14.42 -2.36
CA MET A 1 34.00 -14.17 -2.58
C MET A 1 33.61 -14.95 -3.83
N GLU A 2 33.38 -16.25 -3.71
CA GLU A 2 32.77 -17.04 -4.78
C GLU A 2 31.34 -16.54 -4.98
N ASN A 3 31.14 -15.63 -5.93
CA ASN A 3 29.82 -15.41 -6.51
C ASN A 3 29.51 -16.70 -7.29
N ASN A 4 28.65 -17.53 -6.72
CA ASN A 4 28.16 -18.74 -7.36
C ASN A 4 27.22 -18.32 -8.50
N PHE A 5 27.82 -17.87 -9.61
CA PHE A 5 27.10 -17.46 -10.80
C PHE A 5 26.48 -18.71 -11.41
N MET A 6 25.16 -18.85 -11.24
CA MET A 6 24.38 -19.89 -11.88
C MET A 6 23.71 -19.30 -13.11
N LEU A 7 24.11 -19.78 -14.28
CA LEU A 7 23.42 -19.49 -15.53
C LEU A 7 22.06 -20.21 -15.49
N THR A 8 20.98 -19.43 -15.34
CA THR A 8 19.61 -19.93 -15.47
C THR A 8 19.20 -19.98 -16.94
N ASP A 9 18.21 -20.81 -17.26
CA ASP A 9 17.69 -20.90 -18.63
C ASP A 9 17.12 -19.56 -19.10
N ASP A 10 16.43 -18.80 -18.23
CA ASP A 10 15.91 -17.46 -18.55
C ASP A 10 17.04 -16.50 -18.96
N LEU A 11 18.17 -16.51 -18.23
CA LEU A 11 19.32 -15.66 -18.55
C LEU A 11 19.98 -16.06 -19.87
N LEU A 12 19.94 -17.35 -20.22
CA LEU A 12 20.42 -17.84 -21.51
C LEU A 12 19.51 -17.40 -22.66
N TRP A 13 18.19 -17.36 -22.45
CA TRP A 13 17.23 -16.81 -23.41
C TRP A 13 17.41 -15.31 -23.60
N ASP A 14 17.57 -14.55 -22.51
CA ASP A 14 17.84 -13.11 -22.55
C ASP A 14 19.16 -12.80 -23.28
N TYR A 15 20.19 -13.63 -23.06
CA TYR A 15 21.44 -13.54 -23.82
C TYR A 15 21.22 -13.81 -25.31
N ALA A 16 20.45 -14.85 -25.65
CA ALA A 16 20.13 -15.21 -27.03
C ALA A 16 19.26 -14.16 -27.75
N ASP A 17 18.41 -13.43 -27.04
CA ASP A 17 17.62 -12.30 -27.56
C ASP A 17 18.40 -10.98 -27.60
N GLY A 18 19.56 -10.91 -26.95
CA GLY A 18 20.37 -9.70 -26.87
C GLY A 18 19.82 -8.67 -25.87
N PHE A 19 19.02 -9.10 -24.88
CA PHE A 19 18.53 -8.24 -23.79
C PHE A 19 19.57 -7.99 -22.69
N LEU A 20 20.67 -8.76 -22.68
CA LEU A 20 21.76 -8.56 -21.72
C LEU A 20 22.79 -7.52 -22.20
N GLU A 21 23.09 -6.55 -21.34
CA GLU A 21 24.04 -5.47 -21.61
C GLU A 21 25.18 -5.41 -20.57
N GLY A 22 26.29 -4.79 -20.95
CA GLY A 22 27.40 -4.47 -20.04
C GLY A 22 28.02 -5.69 -19.33
N ASP A 23 28.10 -5.62 -18.01
CA ASP A 23 28.81 -6.59 -17.17
C ASP A 23 28.13 -7.97 -17.14
N GLU A 24 26.81 -8.04 -17.29
CA GLU A 24 26.07 -9.32 -17.27
C GLU A 24 26.39 -10.16 -18.50
N LYS A 25 26.45 -9.52 -19.66
CA LYS A 25 26.86 -10.17 -20.91
C LYS A 25 28.28 -10.75 -20.81
N LEU A 26 29.22 -10.00 -20.25
CA LEU A 26 30.60 -10.45 -20.06
C LEU A 26 30.70 -11.65 -19.11
N ARG A 27 29.85 -11.70 -18.07
CA ARG A 27 29.79 -12.84 -17.14
C ARG A 27 29.23 -14.09 -17.83
N VAL A 28 28.14 -13.94 -18.58
CA VAL A 28 27.57 -15.05 -19.37
C VAL A 28 28.58 -15.55 -20.40
N ASP A 29 29.26 -14.65 -21.11
CA ASP A 29 30.31 -15.00 -22.08
C ASP A 29 31.47 -15.79 -21.43
N ALA A 30 31.94 -15.34 -20.26
CA ALA A 30 32.98 -16.03 -19.51
C ALA A 30 32.52 -17.42 -19.04
N TYR A 31 31.26 -17.54 -18.62
CA TYR A 31 30.67 -18.80 -18.18
C TYR A 31 30.48 -19.78 -19.34
N LEU A 32 29.94 -19.34 -20.49
CA LEU A 32 29.74 -20.18 -21.67
C LEU A 32 31.06 -20.75 -22.21
N ARG A 33 32.18 -20.02 -22.10
CA ARG A 33 33.51 -20.53 -22.47
C ARG A 33 34.00 -21.66 -21.57
N GLN A 34 33.53 -21.71 -20.33
CA GLN A 34 33.93 -22.73 -19.36
C GLN A 34 33.00 -23.95 -19.38
N HIS A 35 31.79 -23.80 -19.94
CA HIS A 35 30.71 -24.79 -19.93
C HIS A 35 30.23 -25.11 -21.36
N PRO A 36 30.93 -25.98 -22.11
CA PRO A 36 30.59 -26.31 -23.50
C PRO A 36 29.18 -26.93 -23.64
N GLU A 37 28.67 -27.59 -22.60
CA GLU A 37 27.31 -28.12 -22.56
C GLU A 37 26.23 -27.02 -22.63
N GLN A 38 26.50 -25.84 -22.07
CA GLN A 38 25.60 -24.69 -22.12
C GLN A 38 25.69 -23.96 -23.46
N GLN A 39 26.89 -23.95 -24.06
CA GLN A 39 27.06 -23.45 -25.41
C GLN A 39 26.25 -24.27 -26.43
N ALA A 40 26.23 -25.61 -26.32
CA ALA A 40 25.41 -26.46 -27.18
C ALA A 40 23.90 -26.16 -27.02
N ARG A 41 23.44 -25.84 -25.80
CA ARG A 41 22.05 -25.42 -25.55
C ARG A 41 21.73 -24.07 -26.19
N LEU A 42 22.64 -23.10 -26.08
CA LEU A 42 22.50 -21.80 -26.75
C LEU A 42 22.38 -21.96 -28.26
N GLU A 43 23.21 -22.82 -28.86
CA GLU A 43 23.16 -23.11 -30.29
C GLU A 43 21.82 -23.75 -30.70
N ALA A 44 21.27 -24.65 -29.88
CA ALA A 44 19.93 -25.21 -30.10
C ALA A 44 18.84 -24.14 -30.07
N ILE A 45 18.88 -23.24 -29.08
CA ILE A 45 17.96 -22.09 -28.97
C ILE A 45 18.05 -21.19 -30.20
N MET A 46 19.28 -20.86 -30.63
CA MET A 46 19.48 -20.03 -31.83
C MET A 46 19.01 -20.72 -33.11
N ALA A 47 19.20 -22.04 -33.22
CA ALA A 47 18.72 -22.82 -34.36
C ALA A 47 17.17 -22.83 -34.42
N GLU A 48 16.52 -22.99 -33.27
CA GLU A 48 15.07 -22.92 -33.15
C GLU A 48 14.53 -21.52 -33.51
N LYS A 49 15.12 -20.45 -32.96
CA LYS A 49 14.77 -19.06 -33.34
C LYS A 49 14.89 -18.83 -34.84
N ARG A 50 15.96 -19.35 -35.47
CA ARG A 50 16.14 -19.26 -36.92
C ARG A 50 15.05 -20.03 -37.67
N ALA A 51 14.66 -21.21 -37.20
CA ALA A 51 13.56 -21.97 -37.79
C ALA A 51 12.23 -21.19 -37.72
N PHE A 52 11.94 -20.55 -36.59
CA PHE A 52 10.75 -19.68 -36.44
C PHE A 52 10.81 -18.44 -37.33
N SER A 53 11.96 -17.81 -37.48
CA SER A 53 12.13 -16.64 -38.37
C SER A 53 11.94 -16.97 -39.84
N GLY A 54 12.16 -18.24 -40.22
CA GLY A 54 11.97 -18.74 -41.59
C GLY A 54 10.52 -19.13 -41.90
N LEU A 55 9.64 -19.16 -40.91
CA LEU A 55 8.22 -19.40 -41.15
C LEU A 55 7.63 -18.23 -41.94
N THR A 56 6.90 -18.54 -43.00
CA THR A 56 6.17 -17.53 -43.78
C THR A 56 5.09 -16.94 -42.89
N LEU A 57 5.33 -15.73 -42.40
CA LEU A 57 4.35 -14.98 -41.63
C LEU A 57 3.12 -14.75 -42.52
N GLU A 58 2.00 -15.36 -42.16
CA GLU A 58 0.73 -15.11 -42.83
C GLU A 58 0.37 -13.64 -42.69
N LYS A 59 -0.04 -13.01 -43.80
CA LYS A 59 -0.46 -11.62 -43.77
C LYS A 59 -1.74 -11.54 -42.93
N PRO A 60 -1.75 -10.80 -41.80
CA PRO A 60 -2.95 -10.67 -41.00
C PRO A 60 -4.05 -9.99 -41.83
N ASN A 61 -5.30 -10.32 -41.52
CA ASN A 61 -6.45 -9.69 -42.18
C ASN A 61 -6.44 -8.17 -41.94
N ALA A 62 -7.10 -7.41 -42.82
CA ALA A 62 -7.09 -5.94 -42.79
C ALA A 62 -7.72 -5.31 -41.52
N GLY A 63 -8.27 -6.11 -40.60
CA GLY A 63 -8.87 -5.66 -39.35
C GLY A 63 -8.17 -6.16 -38.08
N PHE A 64 -7.13 -6.98 -38.19
CA PHE A 64 -6.51 -7.67 -37.04
C PHE A 64 -6.03 -6.68 -35.97
N ALA A 65 -5.27 -5.65 -36.38
CA ALA A 65 -4.78 -4.64 -35.45
C ALA A 65 -5.93 -3.92 -34.73
N GLN A 66 -7.03 -3.64 -35.44
CA GLN A 66 -8.20 -2.98 -34.84
C GLN A 66 -8.90 -3.90 -33.83
N GLN A 67 -8.99 -5.21 -34.11
CA GLN A 67 -9.54 -6.19 -33.18
C GLN A 67 -8.66 -6.36 -31.93
N VAL A 68 -7.34 -6.43 -32.08
CA VAL A 68 -6.40 -6.53 -30.95
C VAL A 68 -6.45 -5.27 -30.08
N ILE A 69 -6.46 -4.08 -30.70
CA ILE A 69 -6.57 -2.82 -29.95
C ILE A 69 -7.92 -2.73 -29.24
N ALA A 70 -9.02 -3.14 -29.89
CA ALA A 70 -10.34 -3.13 -29.27
C ALA A 70 -10.43 -4.13 -28.09
N ALA A 71 -9.89 -5.34 -28.25
CA ALA A 71 -9.84 -6.34 -27.19
C ALA A 71 -8.98 -5.86 -26.00
N TRP A 72 -7.79 -5.33 -26.27
CA TRP A 72 -6.92 -4.78 -25.23
C TRP A 72 -7.55 -3.57 -24.52
N ALA A 73 -8.20 -2.69 -25.26
CA ALA A 73 -8.92 -1.56 -24.68
C ALA A 73 -10.09 -2.02 -23.80
N ALA A 74 -10.79 -3.09 -24.19
CA ALA A 74 -11.86 -3.69 -23.39
C ALA A 74 -11.33 -4.33 -22.10
N GLU A 75 -10.12 -4.88 -22.09
CA GLU A 75 -9.44 -5.40 -20.88
C GLU A 75 -8.86 -4.29 -19.99
N GLN A 76 -8.46 -3.16 -20.56
CA GLN A 76 -8.02 -1.96 -19.82
C GLN A 76 -9.19 -1.20 -19.19
N ALA A 77 -10.39 -1.27 -19.80
CA ALA A 77 -11.59 -0.59 -19.33
C ALA A 77 -12.03 -0.97 -17.90
N PRO A 78 -12.03 -2.23 -17.43
CA PRO A 78 -12.37 -2.57 -16.05
C PRO A 78 -11.42 -1.97 -15.02
N ALA A 79 -10.16 -1.68 -15.37
CA ALA A 79 -9.22 -0.99 -14.47
C ALA A 79 -9.56 0.51 -14.32
N LYS A 80 -10.16 1.14 -15.34
CA LYS A 80 -10.64 2.53 -15.29
C LYS A 80 -12.09 2.66 -14.79
N ALA A 81 -12.92 1.64 -14.93
CA ALA A 81 -14.29 1.62 -14.41
C ALA A 81 -14.34 1.57 -12.86
N LEU A 82 -13.20 1.28 -12.21
CA LEU A 82 -13.01 1.42 -10.77
C LEU A 82 -12.55 2.83 -10.34
N GLN A 83 -12.39 3.78 -11.27
CA GLN A 83 -12.39 5.19 -10.86
C GLN A 83 -13.83 5.55 -10.51
N PRO A 84 -14.16 5.85 -9.24
CA PRO A 84 -15.50 6.25 -8.89
C PRO A 84 -15.83 7.47 -9.74
N LEU A 85 -16.89 7.34 -10.54
CA LEU A 85 -17.54 8.44 -11.24
C LEU A 85 -17.46 9.67 -10.36
N LYS A 86 -16.78 10.70 -10.86
CA LYS A 86 -16.60 12.01 -10.22
C LYS A 86 -17.95 12.46 -9.64
N ALA A 87 -18.18 12.11 -8.38
CA ALA A 87 -19.49 12.22 -7.76
C ALA A 87 -19.67 13.69 -7.42
N LYS A 88 -20.40 14.40 -8.28
CA LYS A 88 -20.80 15.80 -8.13
C LYS A 88 -21.82 15.98 -6.99
N GLY A 89 -21.55 15.39 -5.83
CA GLY A 89 -22.47 15.32 -4.69
C GLY A 89 -21.83 15.01 -3.33
N HIS A 90 -20.50 15.00 -3.21
CA HIS A 90 -19.81 14.62 -1.97
C HIS A 90 -19.00 15.74 -1.30
N ASP A 91 -19.09 16.98 -1.78
CA ASP A 91 -18.37 18.11 -1.18
C ASP A 91 -18.90 18.47 0.22
N TRP A 92 -20.18 18.21 0.50
CA TRP A 92 -20.78 18.50 1.81
C TRP A 92 -20.25 17.58 2.92
N ILE A 93 -19.87 16.33 2.57
CA ILE A 93 -19.26 15.38 3.52
C ILE A 93 -17.82 15.79 3.83
N LEU A 94 -17.07 16.24 2.83
CA LEU A 94 -15.73 16.77 3.04
C LEU A 94 -15.76 18.02 3.94
N TRP A 95 -16.74 18.92 3.74
CA TRP A 95 -16.97 20.05 4.63
C TRP A 95 -17.39 19.63 6.04
N GLY A 96 -18.21 18.60 6.18
CA GLY A 96 -18.58 18.03 7.48
C GLY A 96 -17.37 17.48 8.24
N ILE A 97 -16.50 16.74 7.55
CA ILE A 97 -15.25 16.21 8.13
C ILE A 97 -14.31 17.37 8.50
N ALA A 98 -14.10 18.34 7.61
CA ALA A 98 -13.25 19.50 7.87
C ALA A 98 -13.74 20.32 9.08
N ALA A 99 -15.05 20.55 9.20
CA ALA A 99 -15.65 21.25 10.33
C ALA A 99 -15.48 20.48 11.65
N ALA A 100 -15.68 19.15 11.62
CA ALA A 100 -15.49 18.31 12.81
C ALA A 100 -14.02 18.33 13.29
N PHE A 101 -13.06 18.21 12.38
CA PHE A 101 -11.63 18.31 12.71
C PHE A 101 -11.25 19.70 13.23
N GLY A 102 -11.75 20.77 12.60
CA GLY A 102 -11.51 22.14 13.05
C GLY A 102 -12.06 22.38 14.47
N LEU A 103 -13.27 21.90 14.76
CA LEU A 103 -13.85 21.98 16.09
C LEU A 103 -13.02 21.20 17.11
N MET A 104 -12.56 20.00 16.76
CA MET A 104 -11.78 19.17 17.67
C MET A 104 -10.44 19.78 18.03
N ILE A 105 -9.79 20.47 17.08
CA ILE A 105 -8.56 21.22 17.33
C ILE A 105 -8.85 22.47 18.17
N ALA A 106 -9.99 23.14 17.97
CA ALA A 106 -10.34 24.38 18.68
C ALA A 106 -10.75 24.16 20.14
N VAL A 107 -11.40 23.03 20.47
CA VAL A 107 -11.93 22.73 21.82
C VAL A 107 -10.84 22.78 22.92
N PRO A 108 -9.64 22.21 22.75
CA PRO A 108 -8.54 22.35 23.72
C PRO A 108 -8.12 23.79 23.98
N PHE A 109 -8.09 24.65 22.95
CA PHE A 109 -7.71 26.06 23.11
C PHE A 109 -8.78 26.86 23.85
N LEU A 110 -10.05 26.50 23.71
CA LEU A 110 -11.16 27.13 24.43
C LEU A 110 -11.26 26.66 25.90
N MET A 111 -10.78 25.44 26.20
CA MET A 111 -10.82 24.85 27.55
C MET A 111 -9.52 25.05 28.34
N ALA A 112 -8.45 25.56 27.71
CA ALA A 112 -7.15 25.77 28.35
C ALA A 112 -7.15 26.69 29.59
N PRO A 113 -7.97 27.77 29.71
CA PRO A 113 -7.92 28.62 30.89
C PRO A 113 -8.73 28.12 32.10
N THR A 114 -9.47 27.00 32.00
CA THR A 114 -10.34 26.50 33.10
C THR A 114 -9.82 25.26 33.82
N ALA A 115 -8.70 24.67 33.39
CA ALA A 115 -8.07 23.55 34.09
C ALA A 115 -7.20 24.08 35.25
N ALA A 116 -7.84 24.46 36.36
CA ALA A 116 -7.15 24.63 37.63
C ALA A 116 -6.52 23.29 38.07
N PRO A 117 -5.30 23.27 38.62
CA PRO A 117 -4.75 22.04 39.18
C PRO A 117 -5.58 21.63 40.41
N ALA A 118 -6.14 20.42 40.37
CA ALA A 118 -6.80 19.83 41.52
C ALA A 118 -5.74 19.45 42.56
N GLU A 119 -5.55 20.31 43.57
CA GLU A 119 -4.73 20.00 44.73
C GLU A 119 -5.47 19.00 45.65
N PHE A 120 -5.10 17.73 45.59
CA PHE A 120 -5.44 16.77 46.64
C PHE A 120 -4.32 16.73 47.67
N ALA A 121 -4.53 17.42 48.79
CA ALA A 121 -3.65 17.35 49.94
C ALA A 121 -4.00 16.12 50.81
N PHE A 122 -3.21 15.05 50.71
CA PHE A 122 -3.23 13.95 51.67
C PHE A 122 -1.86 13.87 52.35
N ARG A 123 -1.77 14.33 53.61
CA ARG A 123 -0.58 14.21 54.46
C ARG A 123 -0.79 13.05 55.44
N VAL A 124 0.02 12.00 55.33
CA VAL A 124 0.15 10.94 56.35
C VAL A 124 1.53 11.12 57.03
N PRO A 125 1.63 11.14 58.37
CA PRO A 125 2.89 11.34 59.09
C PRO A 125 3.91 10.18 58.92
N GLU A 126 5.18 10.51 58.74
CA GLU A 126 6.26 9.64 58.23
C GLU A 126 7.01 8.75 59.26
N GLU A 127 6.47 8.44 60.44
CA GLU A 127 7.39 8.01 61.51
C GLU A 127 7.81 6.52 61.56
N TYR A 128 7.16 5.54 60.89
CA TYR A 128 7.52 4.12 61.14
C TYR A 128 7.31 3.08 60.03
N ILE A 129 7.74 3.28 58.78
CA ILE A 129 7.85 2.15 57.81
C ILE A 129 9.08 2.31 56.88
N PRO A 130 9.96 1.28 56.73
CA PRO A 130 11.08 1.32 55.80
C PRO A 130 10.59 1.56 54.36
N GLN A 131 11.04 2.68 53.78
CA GLN A 131 10.60 3.17 52.48
C GLN A 131 11.15 2.31 51.33
N ILE A 132 10.48 1.20 51.03
CA ILE A 132 10.51 0.62 49.69
C ILE A 132 9.55 1.46 48.85
N GLN A 133 10.07 2.50 48.19
CA GLN A 133 9.32 3.30 47.22
C GLN A 133 9.08 2.44 45.96
N VAL A 134 8.03 1.62 45.99
CA VAL A 134 7.46 1.09 44.75
C VAL A 134 6.84 2.28 44.01
N PRO A 135 7.22 2.52 42.74
CA PRO A 135 6.69 3.64 41.98
C PRO A 135 5.16 3.49 41.89
N THR A 136 4.44 4.36 42.59
CA THR A 136 2.99 4.41 42.55
C THR A 136 2.60 5.08 41.24
N PHE A 137 2.09 4.28 40.30
CA PHE A 137 1.59 4.81 39.04
C PHE A 137 0.30 5.58 39.29
N ASP A 138 0.30 6.87 38.96
CA ASP A 138 -0.88 7.73 39.09
C ASP A 138 -1.88 7.45 37.96
N TRP A 139 -2.71 6.43 38.18
CA TRP A 139 -3.79 6.04 37.28
C TRP A 139 -4.80 7.16 37.05
N VAL A 140 -5.03 8.01 38.06
CA VAL A 140 -6.02 9.08 37.97
C VAL A 140 -5.51 10.20 37.07
N GLY A 141 -4.24 10.61 37.25
CA GLY A 141 -3.58 11.56 36.35
C GLY A 141 -3.46 11.04 34.92
N PHE A 142 -3.17 9.75 34.75
CA PHE A 142 -3.11 9.12 33.43
C PHE A 142 -4.47 9.13 32.71
N ILE A 143 -5.56 8.76 33.41
CA ILE A 143 -6.91 8.71 32.83
C ILE A 143 -7.49 10.10 32.59
N SER A 144 -7.20 11.05 33.48
CA SER A 144 -7.63 12.46 33.34
C SER A 144 -6.75 13.27 32.39
N SER A 145 -5.66 12.68 31.88
CA SER A 145 -4.75 13.39 30.98
C SER A 145 -5.49 13.87 29.73
N ALA A 146 -5.22 15.12 29.36
CA ALA A 146 -5.78 15.73 28.15
C ALA A 146 -5.46 14.89 26.90
N TRP A 147 -4.29 14.23 26.89
CA TRP A 147 -3.87 13.34 25.81
C TRP A 147 -4.77 12.10 25.68
N LEU A 148 -5.04 11.38 26.77
CA LEU A 148 -5.89 10.19 26.73
C LEU A 148 -7.32 10.58 26.36
N ARG A 149 -7.87 11.63 26.97
CA ARG A 149 -9.22 12.14 26.66
C ARG A 149 -9.36 12.51 25.18
N ASN A 150 -8.40 13.24 24.62
CA ASN A 150 -8.45 13.61 23.20
C ASN A 150 -8.31 12.40 22.28
N THR A 151 -7.46 11.43 22.64
CA THR A 151 -7.27 10.18 21.88
C THR A 151 -8.54 9.33 21.89
N VAL A 152 -9.21 9.21 23.03
CA VAL A 152 -10.48 8.48 23.15
C VAL A 152 -11.57 9.17 22.34
N LEU A 153 -11.68 10.51 22.43
CA LEU A 153 -12.65 11.27 21.62
C LEU A 153 -12.39 11.12 20.12
N LEU A 154 -11.12 11.14 19.69
CA LEU A 154 -10.74 10.95 18.29
C LEU A 154 -11.15 9.55 17.83
N THR A 155 -10.82 8.54 18.63
CA THR A 155 -11.13 7.13 18.33
C THR A 155 -12.64 6.91 18.22
N MET A 156 -13.42 7.49 19.15
CA MET A 156 -14.88 7.45 19.10
C MET A 156 -15.44 8.17 17.87
N ALA A 157 -14.89 9.32 17.49
CA ALA A 157 -15.29 10.04 16.29
C ALA A 157 -15.04 9.22 15.01
N PHE A 158 -13.86 8.59 14.89
CA PHE A 158 -13.53 7.70 13.77
C PHE A 158 -14.46 6.48 13.69
N MET A 159 -14.74 5.84 14.83
CA MET A 159 -15.71 4.74 14.89
C MET A 159 -17.11 5.19 14.49
N GLY A 160 -17.56 6.35 14.97
CA GLY A 160 -18.85 6.93 14.60
C GLY A 160 -18.95 7.18 13.09
N LEU A 161 -17.89 7.70 12.47
CA LEU A 161 -17.85 7.93 11.03
C LEU A 161 -17.91 6.63 10.23
N LYS A 162 -17.20 5.58 10.68
CA LYS A 162 -17.25 4.24 10.06
C LYS A 162 -18.64 3.61 10.14
N ILE A 163 -19.34 3.74 11.27
CA ILE A 163 -20.71 3.25 11.42
C ILE A 163 -21.66 4.01 10.51
N LEU A 164 -21.52 5.34 10.44
CA LEU A 164 -22.34 6.19 9.59
C LEU A 164 -22.12 5.85 8.10
N ASP A 165 -20.88 5.69 7.67
CA ASP A 165 -20.54 5.28 6.29
C ASP A 165 -21.18 3.94 5.95
N LYS A 166 -21.02 2.93 6.83
CA LYS A 166 -21.65 1.61 6.64
C LYS A 166 -23.18 1.71 6.57
N TYR A 167 -23.79 2.56 7.40
CA TYR A 167 -25.24 2.79 7.38
C TYR A 167 -25.70 3.43 6.06
N LEU A 168 -24.96 4.42 5.55
CA LEU A 168 -25.26 5.09 4.28
C LEU A 168 -25.08 4.15 3.08
N GLN A 169 -24.06 3.30 3.10
CA GLN A 169 -23.85 2.28 2.05
C GLN A 169 -25.03 1.31 1.97
N VAL A 170 -25.48 0.78 3.12
CA VAL A 170 -26.65 -0.11 3.17
C VAL A 170 -27.91 0.61 2.68
N ARG A 171 -28.10 1.87 3.05
CA ARG A 171 -29.25 2.67 2.60
C ARG A 171 -29.22 2.93 1.09
N ASN A 172 -28.07 3.28 0.52
CA ASN A 172 -27.94 3.56 -0.91
C ASN A 172 -28.16 2.31 -1.77
N VAL A 173 -27.68 1.15 -1.33
CA VAL A 173 -27.94 -0.14 -1.99
C VAL A 173 -29.44 -0.44 -2.01
N ARG A 174 -30.17 -0.16 -0.93
CA ARG A 174 -31.63 -0.36 -0.86
C ARG A 174 -32.41 0.60 -1.77
N LEU A 175 -31.90 1.82 -1.99
CA LEU A 175 -32.54 2.81 -2.87
C LEU A 175 -32.28 2.58 -4.36
N SER A 176 -31.21 1.86 -4.72
CA SER A 176 -30.83 1.59 -6.12
C SER A 176 -31.38 0.26 -6.66
N GLY A 177 -32.08 -0.51 -5.82
CA GLY A 177 -32.68 -1.81 -6.16
C GLY A 177 -34.17 -1.75 -6.56
N HIS A 178 -34.69 -0.58 -6.91
CA HIS A 178 -36.04 -0.36 -7.46
C HIS A 178 -35.95 0.31 -8.83
#